data_AF-A0A923AQB1-F1
#
_entry.id   AF-A0A923AQB1-F1
#
_cell.length_a   1.000
_cell.length_b   1.000
_cell.length_c   1.000
_cell.angle_alpha   90.00
_cell.angle_beta   90.00
_cell.angle_gamma   90.00
#
_symmetry.space_group_name_H-M   'P 1'
#
loop_
_entity.id
_entity.type
_entity.pdbx_description
1 polymer ?
#
loop_
_entity_poly.entity_id
_entity_poly.type
_entity_poly.pdbx_seq_one_letter_code
_entity_poly.pdbx_strand_id
1 'polypeptide(L)'
;MKVIVIGAGVIGLSAALMAQARDLSVTVIDREGPAAGASAGNAGAFAFTDILPLASPGILRKAPKWLLDPLGPLTIPPAYALQITP
;
A
#
# COMPACT_ATOMS: atom_id res chain seq x y z
N MET A 1 -22.47 15.50 -9.54
CA MET A 1 -21.03 15.88 -9.56
C MET A 1 -20.28 14.89 -10.44
N LYS A 2 -19.24 15.32 -11.17
CA LYS A 2 -18.40 14.45 -12.02
C LYS A 2 -17.09 14.13 -11.30
N VAL A 3 -16.66 12.88 -11.35
CA VAL A 3 -15.41 12.38 -10.77
C VAL A 3 -14.55 11.80 -11.88
N ILE A 4 -13.28 12.18 -11.91
CA ILE A 4 -12.28 11.59 -12.80
C ILE A 4 -11.36 10.74 -11.93
N VAL A 5 -11.17 9.49 -12.33
CA VAL A 5 -10.21 8.57 -11.72
C VAL A 5 -9.08 8.34 -12.70
N ILE A 6 -7.84 8.61 -12.28
CA ILE A 6 -6.63 8.38 -13.09
C ILE A 6 -6.01 7.05 -12.65
N GLY A 7 -5.93 6.11 -13.57
CA GLY A 7 -5.45 4.75 -13.35
C GLY A 7 -6.59 3.73 -13.22
N ALA A 8 -6.55 2.68 -14.03
CA ALA A 8 -7.49 1.57 -14.06
C ALA A 8 -6.91 0.29 -13.42
N GLY A 9 -5.99 0.43 -12.47
CA GLY A 9 -5.59 -0.66 -11.57
C GLY A 9 -6.65 -0.97 -10.51
N VAL A 10 -6.41 -1.99 -9.68
CA VAL A 10 -7.37 -2.47 -8.66
C VAL A 10 -7.85 -1.36 -7.72
N ILE A 11 -6.96 -0.46 -7.30
CA ILE A 11 -7.31 0.68 -6.44
C ILE A 11 -8.22 1.67 -7.17
N GLY A 12 -7.84 2.07 -8.39
CA GLY A 12 -8.60 3.05 -9.18
C GLY A 12 -9.99 2.55 -9.53
N LEU A 13 -10.11 1.30 -9.99
CA LEU A 13 -11.40 0.69 -10.30
C LEU A 13 -12.27 0.51 -9.05
N SER A 14 -11.68 0.14 -7.90
CA SER A 14 -12.41 0.07 -6.63
C SER A 14 -12.95 1.44 -6.21
N ALA A 15 -12.14 2.49 -6.32
CA ALA A 15 -12.57 3.85 -6.02
C ALA A 15 -13.66 4.34 -6.99
N ALA A 16 -13.52 4.05 -8.29
CA ALA A 16 -14.51 4.37 -9.32
C ALA A 16 -15.87 3.70 -9.05
N LEU A 17 -15.86 2.41 -8.72
CA LEU A 17 -17.05 1.65 -8.33
C LEU A 17 -17.72 2.26 -7.10
N MET A 18 -16.95 2.58 -6.06
CA MET A 18 -17.50 3.18 -4.84
C MET A 18 -18.05 4.59 -5.07
N ALA A 19 -17.45 5.37 -5.97
CA ALA A 19 -17.97 6.68 -6.36
C ALA A 19 -19.27 6.53 -7.19
N GLN A 20 -19.30 5.59 -8.13
CA GLN A 20 -20.49 5.29 -8.93
C GLN A 20 -21.66 4.80 -8.05
N ALA A 21 -21.39 3.97 -7.04
CA ALA A 21 -22.37 3.50 -6.07
C ALA A 21 -22.98 4.63 -5.19
N ARG A 22 -22.40 5.84 -5.25
CA ARG A 22 -22.92 7.06 -4.62
C ARG A 22 -23.57 8.01 -5.64
N ASP A 23 -24.02 7.46 -6.77
CA ASP A 23 -24.67 8.18 -7.87
C ASP A 23 -23.81 9.29 -8.50
N LEU A 24 -22.49 9.14 -8.42
CA LEU A 24 -21.55 10.05 -9.09
C LEU A 24 -21.28 9.58 -10.52
N SER A 25 -21.22 10.53 -11.45
CA SER A 25 -20.78 10.25 -12.81
C SER A 25 -19.25 10.12 -12.81
N VAL A 26 -18.75 8.94 -13.16
CA VAL A 26 -17.32 8.61 -13.11
C VAL A 26 -16.75 8.42 -14.51
N THR A 27 -15.59 9.01 -14.76
CA THR A 27 -14.76 8.72 -15.94
C THR A 27 -13.42 8.18 -15.46
N VAL A 28 -13.05 6.98 -15.91
CA VAL A 28 -11.75 6.38 -15.63
C VAL A 28 -10.85 6.61 -16.83
N ILE A 29 -9.65 7.14 -16.60
CA ILE A 29 -8.63 7.37 -17.62
C ILE A 29 -7.41 6.51 -17.27
N ASP A 30 -7.00 5.65 -18.19
CA ASP A 30 -5.79 4.85 -18.07
C ASP A 30 -5.02 4.87 -19.39
N ARG A 31 -3.69 4.74 -19.31
CA ARG A 31 -2.78 4.80 -20.46
C ARG A 31 -2.74 3.49 -21.25
N GLU A 32 -2.79 2.35 -20.56
CA GLU A 32 -2.56 1.02 -21.15
C GLU A 32 -3.84 0.17 -21.14
N GLY A 33 -4.74 0.42 -20.19
CA GLY A 33 -6.04 -0.23 -20.09
C GLY A 33 -6.28 -0.83 -18.71
N PRO A 34 -7.49 -1.39 -18.48
CA PRO A 34 -7.88 -1.95 -17.19
C PRO A 34 -6.91 -3.03 -16.72
N ALA A 35 -6.45 -2.88 -15.49
CA ALA A 35 -5.54 -3.79 -14.80
C ALA A 35 -4.22 -4.10 -15.53
N ALA A 36 -3.79 -3.29 -16.52
CA ALA A 36 -2.61 -3.60 -17.35
C ALA A 36 -1.26 -3.42 -16.63
N GLY A 37 -1.20 -2.59 -15.57
CA GLY A 37 0.02 -2.32 -14.79
C GLY A 37 0.27 -3.30 -13.65
N ALA A 38 0.61 -2.81 -12.46
CA ALA A 38 0.89 -3.64 -11.27
C ALA A 38 -0.26 -4.59 -10.85
N SER A 39 -1.47 -4.33 -11.33
CA SER A 39 -2.61 -5.22 -11.11
C SER A 39 -2.63 -6.43 -12.06
N ALA A 40 -1.89 -6.41 -13.18
CA ALA A 40 -1.72 -7.55 -14.06
C ALA A 40 -0.78 -8.58 -13.42
N GLY A 41 -1.20 -9.84 -13.36
CA GLY A 41 -0.35 -10.93 -12.88
C GLY A 41 0.02 -10.88 -11.39
N ASN A 42 -0.73 -10.14 -10.57
CA ASN A 42 -0.54 -10.17 -9.12
C ASN A 42 -0.91 -11.54 -8.54
N ALA A 43 -0.31 -11.92 -7.40
CA ALA A 43 -0.51 -13.23 -6.78
C ALA A 43 -1.91 -13.44 -6.15
N GLY A 44 -2.76 -12.41 -6.13
CA GLY A 44 -4.07 -12.44 -5.48
C GLY A 44 -4.03 -12.63 -3.95
N ALA A 45 -2.84 -12.53 -3.36
CA ALA A 45 -2.63 -12.74 -1.93
C ALA A 45 -2.98 -11.48 -1.14
N PHE A 46 -3.76 -11.65 -0.08
CA PHE A 46 -3.92 -10.62 0.94
C PHE A 46 -2.76 -10.76 1.94
N ALA A 47 -1.79 -9.85 1.86
CA ALA A 47 -0.68 -9.78 2.82
C ALA A 47 -1.17 -9.16 4.14
N PHE A 48 -1.90 -9.94 4.94
CA PHE A 48 -2.48 -9.47 6.20
C PHE A 48 -1.44 -9.02 7.24
N THR A 49 -0.19 -9.46 7.09
CA THR A 49 0.94 -9.04 7.92
C THR A 49 1.43 -7.63 7.60
N ASP A 50 1.12 -7.11 6.40
CA ASP A 50 1.62 -5.83 5.87
C ASP A 50 0.51 -4.78 5.71
N ILE A 51 -0.64 -4.97 6.37
CA ILE A 51 -1.84 -4.12 6.23
C ILE A 51 -1.56 -2.65 6.60
N LEU A 52 -0.62 -2.40 7.51
CA LEU A 52 -0.26 -1.04 7.88
C LEU A 52 0.73 -0.49 6.85
N PRO A 53 0.37 0.55 6.08
CA PRO A 53 1.33 1.22 5.21
C PRO A 53 2.55 1.62 6.04
N LEU A 54 3.75 1.24 5.61
CA LEU A 54 4.99 1.69 6.24
C LEU A 54 5.08 3.23 6.29
N ALA A 55 4.37 3.94 5.41
CA ALA A 55 4.28 5.40 5.40
C ALA A 55 3.16 5.98 6.32
N SER A 56 2.53 5.17 7.17
CA SER A 56 1.43 5.66 8.00
C SER A 56 1.90 6.67 9.06
N PRO A 57 1.12 7.73 9.35
CA PRO A 57 1.42 8.64 10.45
C PRO A 57 1.62 7.88 11.77
N GLY A 58 2.71 8.16 12.47
CA GLY A 58 3.02 7.56 13.77
C GLY A 58 3.78 6.24 13.72
N ILE A 59 4.07 5.68 12.54
CA ILE A 59 4.90 4.45 12.45
C ILE A 59 6.32 4.69 12.99
N LEU A 60 6.89 5.87 12.73
CA LEU A 60 8.22 6.24 13.24
C LEU A 60 8.30 6.20 14.77
N ARG A 61 7.19 6.47 15.47
CA ARG A 61 7.12 6.37 16.93
C ARG A 61 7.17 4.92 17.42
N LYS A 62 6.83 3.96 16.57
CA LYS A 62 6.91 2.52 16.88
C LYS A 62 8.30 1.95 16.63
N ALA A 63 9.13 2.62 15.82
CA ALA A 63 10.46 2.13 15.42
C ALA A 63 11.40 1.81 16.60
N PRO A 64 11.54 2.65 17.66
CA PRO A 64 12.39 2.31 18.80
C PRO A 64 11.94 1.04 19.52
N LYS A 65 10.61 0.83 19.64
CA LYS A 65 10.05 -0.38 20.25
C LYS A 65 10.33 -1.60 19.38
N TRP A 66 10.19 -1.49 18.06
CA TRP A 66 10.45 -2.58 17.12
C TRP A 66 11.92 -2.99 17.04
N LEU A 67 12.86 -2.04 17.22
CA LEU A 67 14.29 -2.33 17.30
C LEU A 67 14.64 -3.20 18.52
N LEU A 68 13.90 -3.05 19.63
CA LEU A 68 14.12 -3.77 20.88
C LEU A 68 13.30 -5.05 21.01
N ASP A 69 12.28 -5.23 20.18
CA ASP A 69 11.43 -6.42 20.15
C ASP A 69 12.12 -7.52 19.33
N PRO A 70 12.45 -8.70 19.88
CA PRO A 70 13.09 -9.78 19.12
C PRO A 70 12.20 -10.40 18.04
N LEU A 71 10.89 -10.16 18.08
CA LEU A 71 9.93 -10.57 17.05
C LEU A 71 9.39 -9.35 16.27
N GLY A 72 10.00 -8.18 16.46
CA GLY A 72 9.60 -6.93 15.81
C GLY A 72 9.99 -6.87 14.34
N PRO A 73 9.28 -6.06 13.53
CA PRO A 73 9.58 -5.89 12.11
C PRO A 73 10.89 -5.13 11.83
N LEU A 74 11.56 -4.60 12.87
CA LEU A 74 12.81 -3.84 12.78
C LEU A 74 13.89 -4.41 13.71
N THR A 75 13.79 -5.67 14.12
CA THR A 75 14.79 -6.29 15.00
C THR A 75 16.16 -6.30 14.33
N ILE A 76 17.18 -5.81 15.04
CA ILE A 76 18.58 -5.92 14.62
C ILE A 76 19.32 -6.78 15.65
N PRO A 77 19.95 -7.90 15.25
CA PRO A 77 20.81 -8.67 16.14
C PRO A 77 21.92 -7.77 16.70
N PRO A 78 22.15 -7.73 18.03
CA PRO A 78 23.14 -6.83 18.62
C PRO A 78 24.55 -6.98 18.01
N ALA A 79 24.92 -8.20 17.61
CA ALA A 79 26.19 -8.49 16.95
C ALA A 79 26.33 -7.88 15.54
N TYR A 80 25.21 -7.58 14.87
CA TYR A 80 25.17 -7.02 13.52
C TYR A 80 24.94 -5.49 13.49
N ALA A 81 24.60 -4.90 14.64
CA ALA A 81 24.17 -3.50 14.73
C ALA A 81 25.21 -2.48 14.23
N LEU A 82 26.50 -2.75 14.41
CA LEU A 82 27.58 -1.87 13.95
C LEU A 82 27.95 -2.07 12.47
N GLN A 83 27.55 -3.19 11.86
CA GLN A 83 27.86 -3.49 10.46
C GLN A 83 26.84 -2.88 9.50
N ILE A 84 25.63 -2.57 9.98
CA ILE A 84 24.52 -2.05 9.19
C ILE A 84 24.43 -0.51 9.19
N THR A 85 25.22 0.18 10.01
CA THR A 85 25.27 1.65 9.99
C THR A 85 25.89 2.15 8.67
N PRO A 86 25.35 3.23 8.05
CA PRO A 86 25.87 3.79 6.81
C PRO A 86 27.35 4.21 6.87
#